data_AF-A0A7C4DLR3-F1
#
_entry.id   AF-A0A7C4DLR3-F1
#
_cell.length_a   1.000
_cell.length_b   1.000
_cell.length_c   1.000
_cell.angle_alpha   90.00
_cell.angle_beta   90.00
_cell.angle_gamma   90.00
#
_symmetry.space_group_name_H-M   'P 1'
#
loop_
_entity.id
_entity.type
_entity.pdbx_description
1 polymer ?
#
loop_
_entity_poly.entity_id
_entity_poly.type
_entity_poly.pdbx_seq_one_letter_code
_entity_poly.pdbx_strand_id
1 'polypeptide(L)'
;MGMDGEAANTGAEALLARFAAEIDRQEDILYGVALFFEGLNFLYAGQEAVRMTYRKQLRNIIQTDRLAIDRARELLDQARQDHSKAPLLEAFEFHPCQGYPQPAELRRRAEALVRAYRELFPDRPRSEPLSAEDVVRLLDAAAVKLEAGGPGAGS
;
A
#
# COMPACT_ATOMS: atom_id res chain seq x y z
N MET A 1 -5.90 -38.20 -24.78
CA MET A 1 -5.13 -37.98 -23.53
C MET A 1 -4.12 -36.89 -23.82
N GLY A 2 -4.23 -35.72 -23.18
CA GLY A 2 -3.20 -34.66 -23.30
C GLY A 2 -3.68 -33.22 -23.41
N MET A 3 -4.93 -32.86 -23.05
CA MET A 3 -5.39 -31.46 -23.10
C MET A 3 -5.62 -30.82 -21.72
N ASP A 4 -5.44 -31.54 -20.61
CA ASP A 4 -5.69 -31.01 -19.27
C ASP A 4 -4.48 -30.27 -18.65
N GLY A 5 -3.28 -30.42 -19.21
CA GLY A 5 -2.04 -29.82 -18.68
C GLY A 5 -1.84 -28.34 -19.02
N GLU A 6 -2.36 -27.87 -20.15
CA GLU A 6 -2.10 -26.51 -20.66
C GLU A 6 -3.04 -25.47 -20.02
N ALA A 7 -4.29 -25.85 -19.74
CA ALA A 7 -5.26 -24.99 -19.06
C ALA A 7 -4.94 -24.81 -17.56
N ALA A 8 -4.44 -25.86 -16.89
CA ALA A 8 -4.06 -25.80 -15.48
C ALA A 8 -2.82 -24.92 -15.24
N ASN A 9 -1.86 -24.94 -16.18
CA ASN A 9 -0.65 -24.12 -16.07
C ASN A 9 -0.97 -22.61 -16.19
N THR A 10 -1.87 -22.25 -17.10
CA THR A 10 -2.33 -20.86 -17.29
C THR A 10 -3.04 -20.30 -16.04
N GLY A 11 -3.80 -21.13 -15.33
CA GLY A 11 -4.53 -20.71 -14.12
C GLY A 11 -3.60 -20.42 -12.93
N ALA A 12 -2.59 -21.26 -12.72
CA ALA A 12 -1.62 -21.08 -11.65
C ALA A 12 -0.73 -19.84 -11.90
N GLU A 13 -0.24 -19.66 -13.13
CA GLU A 13 0.55 -18.48 -13.50
C GLU A 13 -0.23 -17.18 -13.32
N ALA A 14 -1.52 -17.15 -13.71
CA ALA A 14 -2.38 -16.00 -13.51
C ALA A 14 -2.60 -15.67 -12.02
N LEU A 15 -2.77 -16.69 -11.16
CA LEU A 15 -2.88 -16.52 -9.72
C LEU A 15 -1.59 -15.91 -9.13
N LEU A 16 -0.43 -16.44 -9.50
CA LEU A 16 0.87 -15.95 -9.05
C LEU A 16 1.08 -14.47 -9.47
N ALA A 17 0.75 -14.14 -10.72
CA ALA A 17 0.86 -12.77 -11.23
C ALA A 17 -0.08 -11.80 -10.49
N ARG A 18 -1.34 -12.20 -10.27
CA ARG A 18 -2.32 -11.40 -9.52
C ARG A 18 -1.87 -11.19 -8.08
N PHE A 19 -1.36 -12.23 -7.43
CA PHE A 19 -0.90 -12.14 -6.04
C PHE A 19 0.35 -11.27 -5.92
N ALA A 20 1.29 -11.36 -6.86
CA ALA A 20 2.44 -10.47 -6.93
C ALA A 20 2.03 -8.99 -7.10
N ALA A 21 1.08 -8.72 -8.01
CA ALA A 21 0.56 -7.35 -8.20
C ALA A 21 -0.15 -6.82 -6.94
N GLU A 22 -0.85 -7.69 -6.19
CA GLU A 22 -1.44 -7.28 -4.92
C GLU A 22 -0.37 -6.97 -3.87
N ILE A 23 0.72 -7.73 -3.78
CA ILE A 23 1.86 -7.38 -2.91
C ILE A 23 2.39 -5.97 -3.24
N ASP A 24 2.63 -5.66 -4.52
CA ASP A 24 3.12 -4.36 -4.95
C ASP A 24 2.14 -3.23 -4.57
N ARG A 25 0.83 -3.48 -4.69
CA ARG A 25 -0.21 -2.56 -4.24
C ARG A 25 -0.16 -2.33 -2.73
N GLN A 26 0.09 -3.37 -1.94
CA GLN A 26 0.20 -3.25 -0.49
C GLN A 26 1.45 -2.47 -0.07
N GLU A 27 2.55 -2.62 -0.81
CA GLU A 27 3.75 -1.78 -0.63
C GLU A 27 3.49 -0.30 -0.96
N ASP A 28 2.68 -0.03 -1.98
CA ASP A 28 2.22 1.33 -2.27
C ASP A 28 1.40 1.89 -1.10
N ILE A 29 0.40 1.15 -0.61
CA ILE A 29 -0.40 1.59 0.53
C ILE A 29 0.49 1.89 1.75
N LEU A 30 1.42 0.98 2.07
CA LEU A 30 2.36 1.17 3.17
C LEU A 30 3.22 2.43 2.99
N TYR A 31 3.69 2.69 1.77
CA TYR A 31 4.42 3.92 1.47
C TYR A 31 3.53 5.17 1.62
N GLY A 32 2.28 5.12 1.16
CA GLY A 32 1.31 6.20 1.35
C GLY A 32 1.01 6.48 2.82
N VAL A 33 0.99 5.46 3.69
CA VAL A 33 0.88 5.63 5.15
C VAL A 33 2.12 6.34 5.72
N ALA A 34 3.31 6.03 5.22
CA ALA A 34 4.53 6.74 5.61
C ALA A 34 4.49 8.22 5.19
N LEU A 35 4.07 8.52 3.96
CA LEU A 35 3.87 9.90 3.47
C LEU A 35 2.82 10.65 4.30
N PHE A 36 1.72 9.96 4.67
CA PHE A 36 0.70 10.55 5.54
C PHE A 36 1.30 10.93 6.91
N PHE A 37 2.14 10.07 7.48
CA PHE A 37 2.83 10.37 8.72
C PHE A 37 3.81 11.54 8.60
N GLU A 38 4.53 11.65 7.48
CA GLU A 38 5.40 12.79 7.18
C GLU A 38 4.61 14.10 7.12
N GLY A 39 3.47 14.10 6.42
CA GLY A 39 2.54 15.23 6.38
C GLY A 39 2.03 15.63 7.77
N LEU A 40 1.64 14.66 8.61
CA LEU A 40 1.24 14.95 9.99
C LEU A 40 2.37 15.55 10.82
N ASN A 41 3.60 15.05 10.69
CA ASN A 41 4.75 15.62 11.40
C ASN A 41 5.02 17.06 10.98
N PHE A 42 4.83 17.37 9.70
CA PHE A 42 4.96 18.72 9.18
C PHE A 42 3.86 19.65 9.72
N LEU A 43 2.58 19.26 9.57
CA LEU A 43 1.42 20.08 9.97
C LEU A 43 1.37 20.33 11.49
N TYR A 44 1.79 19.35 12.29
CA TYR A 44 1.75 19.43 13.75
C TYR A 44 3.14 19.64 14.38
N ALA A 45 4.10 20.23 13.66
CA ALA A 45 5.47 20.43 14.13
C ALA A 45 5.55 21.08 15.53
N GLY A 46 4.63 22.00 15.84
CA GLY A 46 4.52 22.67 17.15
C GLY A 46 3.64 21.98 18.20
N GLN A 47 3.06 20.80 17.90
CA GLN A 47 2.14 20.09 18.80
C GLN A 47 2.65 18.68 19.10
N GLU A 48 3.64 18.58 19.99
CA GLU A 48 4.35 17.34 20.29
C GLU A 48 3.43 16.19 20.75
N ALA A 49 2.45 16.48 21.61
CA ALA A 49 1.50 15.48 22.10
C ALA A 49 0.70 14.81 20.96
N VAL A 50 0.29 15.59 19.95
CA VAL A 50 -0.42 15.10 18.77
C VAL A 50 0.51 14.21 17.94
N ARG A 51 1.74 14.67 17.67
CA ARG A 51 2.73 13.89 16.92
C ARG A 51 3.06 12.56 17.59
N MET A 52 3.21 12.54 18.90
CA MET A 52 3.52 11.32 19.65
C MET A 52 2.39 10.29 19.61
N THR A 53 1.14 10.76 19.64
CA THR A 53 -0.05 9.91 19.54
C THR A 53 -0.09 9.20 18.18
N TYR A 54 0.01 9.96 17.09
CA TYR A 54 0.04 9.40 15.74
C TYR A 54 1.27 8.54 15.48
N ARG A 55 2.44 8.92 16.03
CA ARG A 55 3.69 8.17 15.86
C ARG A 55 3.58 6.74 16.37
N LYS A 56 3.00 6.53 17.56
CA LYS A 56 2.86 5.17 18.11
C LYS A 56 1.92 4.34 17.25
N GLN A 57 0.76 4.89 16.89
CA GLN A 57 -0.24 4.18 16.11
C GLN A 57 0.25 3.83 14.70
N LEU A 58 0.80 4.81 13.98
CA LEU A 58 1.25 4.62 12.60
C LEU A 58 2.51 3.74 12.52
N ARG A 59 3.38 3.77 13.53
CA ARG A 59 4.50 2.82 13.61
C ARG A 59 4.00 1.38 13.71
N ASN A 60 3.01 1.12 14.56
CA ASN A 60 2.46 -0.23 14.71
C ASN A 60 1.81 -0.70 13.40
N ILE A 61 1.05 0.17 12.72
CA ILE A 61 0.48 -0.13 11.41
C ILE A 61 1.57 -0.47 10.41
N ILE A 62 2.60 0.38 10.28
CA ILE A 62 3.70 0.17 9.34
C ILE A 62 4.42 -1.15 9.60
N GLN A 63 4.65 -1.48 10.87
CA GLN A 63 5.30 -2.74 11.25
C GLN A 63 4.44 -3.95 10.92
N THR A 64 3.16 -3.94 11.28
CA THR A 64 2.23 -5.05 11.01
C THR A 64 2.04 -5.26 9.50
N ASP A 65 1.81 -4.20 8.75
CA ASP A 65 1.61 -4.29 7.29
C ASP A 65 2.88 -4.76 6.59
N ARG A 66 4.07 -4.35 7.06
CA ARG A 66 5.36 -4.87 6.55
C ARG A 66 5.49 -6.39 6.78
N LEU A 67 5.17 -6.87 7.98
CA LEU A 67 5.21 -8.31 8.28
C LEU A 67 4.23 -9.11 7.42
N ALA A 68 3.04 -8.56 7.15
CA ALA A 68 2.07 -9.17 6.25
C ALA A 68 2.61 -9.26 4.81
N ILE A 69 3.23 -8.20 4.31
CA ILE A 69 3.87 -8.16 2.98
C ILE A 69 5.02 -9.17 2.89
N ASP A 70 5.89 -9.24 3.90
CA ASP A 70 7.01 -10.17 3.91
C ASP A 70 6.52 -11.62 3.92
N ARG A 71 5.50 -11.94 4.73
CA ARG A 71 4.85 -13.25 4.73
C ARG A 71 4.19 -13.59 3.40
N ALA A 72 3.55 -12.61 2.75
CA ALA A 72 2.95 -12.81 1.43
C ALA A 72 4.02 -13.15 0.38
N ARG A 73 5.17 -12.46 0.41
CA ARG A 73 6.32 -12.78 -0.46
C ARG A 73 6.83 -14.20 -0.25
N GLU A 74 6.99 -14.62 1.00
CA GLU A 74 7.40 -15.98 1.32
C GLU A 74 6.41 -17.01 0.75
N LEU A 75 5.10 -16.77 0.87
CA LEU A 75 4.08 -17.66 0.32
C LEU A 75 4.13 -17.69 -1.22
N LEU A 76 4.32 -16.54 -1.87
CA LEU A 76 4.45 -16.45 -3.31
C LEU A 76 5.66 -17.25 -3.81
N ASP A 77 6.80 -17.13 -3.15
CA ASP A 77 8.02 -17.86 -3.51
C ASP A 77 7.87 -19.36 -3.29
N GLN A 78 7.19 -19.76 -2.21
CA GLN A 78 6.85 -21.17 -1.99
C GLN A 78 5.93 -21.73 -3.08
N ALA A 79 4.93 -20.96 -3.52
CA ALA A 79 4.00 -21.38 -4.58
C ALA A 79 4.67 -21.42 -5.97
N ARG A 80 5.68 -20.56 -6.22
CA ARG A 80 6.52 -20.62 -7.44
C ARG A 80 7.40 -21.87 -7.49
N GLN A 81 7.87 -22.33 -6.33
CA GLN A 81 8.71 -23.54 -6.23
C GLN A 81 7.86 -24.81 -6.24
N ASP A 82 6.64 -24.75 -5.68
CA ASP A 82 5.73 -25.87 -5.54
C ASP A 82 4.29 -25.41 -5.77
N HIS A 83 3.77 -25.70 -6.97
CA HIS A 83 2.42 -25.30 -7.38
C HIS A 83 1.32 -25.90 -6.50
N SER A 84 1.59 -26.99 -5.75
CA SER A 84 0.61 -27.53 -4.80
C SER A 84 0.28 -26.59 -3.64
N LYS A 85 1.13 -25.57 -3.42
CA LYS A 85 0.95 -24.52 -2.40
C LYS A 85 0.15 -23.32 -2.89
N ALA A 86 -0.22 -23.26 -4.18
CA ALA A 86 -1.02 -22.17 -4.74
C ALA A 86 -2.32 -21.86 -3.93
N PRO A 87 -3.05 -22.84 -3.35
CA PRO A 87 -4.21 -22.55 -2.51
C PRO A 87 -3.91 -21.69 -1.27
N LEU A 88 -2.67 -21.67 -0.78
CA LEU A 88 -2.27 -20.80 0.34
C LEU A 88 -2.33 -19.31 -0.03
N LEU A 89 -2.17 -18.97 -1.32
CA LEU A 89 -2.28 -17.60 -1.80
C LEU A 89 -3.73 -17.12 -1.81
N GLU A 90 -4.67 -18.02 -2.13
CA GLU A 90 -6.10 -17.71 -2.14
C GLU A 90 -6.66 -17.51 -0.72
N ALA A 91 -6.11 -18.25 0.24
CA ALA A 91 -6.48 -18.13 1.65
C ALA A 91 -5.82 -16.95 2.37
N PHE A 92 -4.84 -16.28 1.75
CA PHE A 92 -4.13 -15.17 2.38
C PHE A 92 -4.91 -13.86 2.23
N GLU A 93 -5.18 -13.21 3.36
CA GLU A 93 -5.89 -11.93 3.40
C GLU A 93 -4.96 -10.79 3.85
N PHE A 94 -4.98 -9.69 3.09
CA PHE A 94 -4.36 -8.44 3.53
C PHE A 94 -5.37 -7.61 4.31
N HIS A 95 -4.92 -7.06 5.44
CA HIS A 95 -5.68 -6.11 6.25
C HIS A 95 -4.93 -4.78 6.39
N PRO A 96 -4.74 -4.03 5.28
CA PRO A 96 -3.96 -2.81 5.31
C PRO A 96 -4.54 -1.81 6.30
N CYS A 97 -3.67 -1.05 6.96
CA CYS A 97 -4.05 -0.01 7.91
C CYS A 97 -4.81 -0.53 9.15
N GLN A 98 -4.76 -1.83 9.45
CA GLN A 98 -5.42 -2.40 10.62
C GLN A 98 -4.87 -1.77 11.91
N GLY A 99 -5.78 -1.34 12.80
CA GLY A 99 -5.42 -0.63 14.03
C GLY A 99 -5.49 0.91 13.91
N TYR A 100 -5.78 1.45 12.73
CA TYR A 100 -6.25 2.82 12.59
C TYR A 100 -7.75 2.93 12.93
N PRO A 101 -8.29 4.06 13.43
CA PRO A 101 -9.71 4.13 13.80
C PRO A 101 -10.63 4.04 12.58
N GLN A 102 -10.14 4.48 11.41
CA GLN A 102 -10.83 4.40 10.12
C GLN A 102 -9.91 3.82 9.05
N PRO A 103 -9.65 2.49 9.03
CA PRO A 103 -8.65 1.88 8.14
C PRO A 103 -8.89 2.16 6.66
N ALA A 104 -10.16 2.08 6.22
CA ALA A 104 -10.55 2.35 4.84
C ALA A 104 -10.25 3.81 4.42
N GLU A 105 -10.47 4.76 5.32
CA GLU A 105 -10.17 6.17 5.06
C GLU A 105 -8.66 6.41 4.97
N LEU A 106 -7.88 5.83 5.90
CA LEU A 106 -6.42 5.93 5.84
C LEU A 106 -5.87 5.30 4.56
N ARG A 107 -6.37 4.13 4.17
CA ARG A 107 -6.00 3.51 2.88
C ARG A 107 -6.30 4.44 1.70
N ARG A 108 -7.49 5.04 1.65
CA ARG A 108 -7.85 5.97 0.56
C ARG A 108 -6.89 7.17 0.50
N ARG A 109 -6.54 7.73 1.66
CA ARG A 109 -5.56 8.83 1.78
C ARG A 109 -4.16 8.40 1.33
N ALA A 110 -3.71 7.21 1.74
CA ALA A 110 -2.44 6.63 1.33
C ALA A 110 -2.37 6.42 -0.19
N GLU A 111 -3.41 5.85 -0.81
CA GLU A 111 -3.49 5.66 -2.26
C GLU A 111 -3.50 7.01 -3.02
N ALA A 112 -4.16 8.04 -2.47
CA ALA A 112 -4.12 9.39 -3.05
C ALA A 112 -2.71 10.01 -2.97
N LEU A 113 -2.02 9.87 -1.84
CA LEU A 113 -0.66 10.35 -1.64
C LEU A 113 0.32 9.69 -2.60
N VAL A 114 0.27 8.37 -2.76
CA VAL A 114 1.17 7.66 -3.70
C VAL A 114 0.94 8.11 -5.14
N ARG A 115 -0.32 8.28 -5.55
CA ARG A 115 -0.63 8.79 -6.88
C ARG A 115 -0.09 10.20 -7.09
N ALA A 116 -0.27 11.09 -6.11
CA ALA A 116 0.29 12.44 -6.15
C ALA A 116 1.82 12.42 -6.18
N TYR A 117 2.45 11.57 -5.38
CA TYR A 117 3.90 11.41 -5.36
C TYR A 117 4.46 11.00 -6.72
N ARG A 118 3.87 10.00 -7.37
CA ARG A 118 4.31 9.51 -8.69
C ARG A 118 4.20 10.56 -9.78
N GLU A 119 3.19 11.42 -9.73
CA GLU A 119 3.02 12.50 -10.70
C GLU A 119 3.97 13.67 -10.46
N LEU A 120 4.21 14.03 -9.20
CA LEU A 120 5.09 15.14 -8.84
C LEU A 120 6.57 14.79 -8.93
N PHE A 121 6.92 13.53 -8.66
CA PHE A 121 8.30 13.05 -8.49
C PHE A 121 8.54 11.72 -9.22
N PRO A 122 8.36 11.63 -10.55
CA PRO A 122 8.38 10.38 -11.29
C PRO A 122 9.71 9.61 -11.20
N ASP A 123 10.83 10.35 -11.12
CA ASP A 123 12.18 9.77 -11.09
C ASP A 123 12.77 9.74 -9.67
N ARG A 124 12.02 10.16 -8.65
CA ARG A 124 12.54 10.25 -7.29
C ARG A 124 12.44 8.90 -6.57
N PRO A 125 13.53 8.42 -5.93
CA PRO A 125 13.47 7.23 -5.10
C PRO A 125 12.60 7.44 -3.85
N ARG A 126 11.77 6.45 -3.49
CA ARG A 126 10.94 6.47 -2.28
C ARG A 126 11.75 6.60 -0.97
N SER A 127 13.03 6.24 -1.01
CA SER A 127 13.95 6.31 0.13
C SER A 127 14.47 7.71 0.41
N GLU A 128 14.33 8.64 -0.54
CA GLU A 128 14.80 10.00 -0.36
C GLU A 128 13.78 10.82 0.43
N PRO A 129 14.18 11.49 1.53
CA PRO A 129 13.26 12.31 2.32
C PRO A 129 12.78 13.51 1.52
N LEU A 130 11.51 13.89 1.70
CA LEU A 130 10.95 15.07 1.05
C LEU A 130 11.42 16.35 1.75
N SER A 131 11.58 17.42 0.98
CA SER A 131 11.72 18.75 1.57
C SER A 131 10.38 19.22 2.14
N ALA A 132 10.40 20.22 3.03
CA ALA A 132 9.16 20.81 3.56
C ALA A 132 8.25 21.35 2.44
N GLU A 133 8.83 21.95 1.40
CA GLU A 133 8.10 22.44 0.23
C GLU A 133 7.47 21.30 -0.57
N ASP A 134 8.22 20.20 -0.77
CA ASP A 134 7.71 19.02 -1.45
C ASP A 134 6.56 18.36 -0.66
N VAL A 135 6.64 18.34 0.67
CA VAL A 135 5.54 17.85 1.52
C VAL A 135 4.28 18.66 1.30
N VAL A 136 4.36 19.99 1.27
CA VAL A 136 3.19 20.85 1.00
C VAL A 136 2.62 20.57 -0.39
N ARG A 137 3.46 20.56 -1.43
CA ARG A 137 3.03 20.26 -2.81
C ARG A 137 2.35 18.90 -2.93
N LEU A 138 2.88 17.90 -2.22
CA LEU A 138 2.33 16.56 -2.18
C LEU A 138 0.95 16.52 -1.52
N LEU A 139 0.80 17.19 -0.37
CA LEU A 139 -0.48 17.25 0.36
C LEU A 139 -1.56 17.94 -0.47
N ASP A 140 -1.23 19.06 -1.11
CA ASP A 140 -2.17 19.79 -1.98
C ASP A 140 -2.60 18.93 -3.18
N ALA A 141 -1.64 18.30 -3.87
CA ALA A 141 -1.95 17.41 -4.99
C ALA A 141 -2.76 16.18 -4.57
N ALA A 142 -2.51 15.63 -3.38
CA ALA A 142 -3.27 14.50 -2.85
C ALA A 142 -4.71 14.90 -2.46
N ALA A 143 -4.92 16.12 -1.96
CA ALA A 143 -6.26 16.64 -1.64
C ALA A 143 -7.15 16.68 -2.89
N VAL A 144 -6.64 17.21 -4.02
CA VAL A 144 -7.35 17.22 -5.31
C VAL A 144 -7.77 15.81 -5.74
N LYS A 145 -6.89 14.81 -5.54
CA LYS A 145 -7.19 13.40 -5.87
C LYS A 145 -8.26 12.78 -4.98
N LEU A 146 -8.35 13.21 -3.73
CA LEU A 146 -9.39 12.74 -2.82
C LEU A 146 -10.77 13.29 -3.19
N GLU A 147 -10.82 14.53 -3.69
CA GLU A 147 -12.05 15.16 -4.18
C GLU A 147 -12.50 14.57 -5.52
N ALA A 148 -11.56 14.35 -6.45
CA ALA A 148 -11.85 13.73 -7.75
C ALA A 148 -12.31 12.26 -7.64
N GLY A 149 -11.95 11.57 -6.55
CA GLY A 149 -12.36 10.19 -6.25
C GLY A 149 -13.62 10.05 -5.40
N GLY A 150 -14.39 11.14 -5.21
CA GLY A 150 -15.66 11.10 -4.49
C GLY A 150 -16.73 10.22 -5.16
N PRO A 151 -17.78 9.79 -4.43
CA PRO A 151 -18.83 8.86 -4.91
C PRO A 151 -19.80 9.44 -5.96
N GLY A 152 -19.30 10.23 -6.92
CA GLY A 152 -20.09 10.86 -7.98
C GLY A 152 -19.42 10.90 -9.37
N ALA A 153 -18.19 10.42 -9.53
CA ALA A 153 -17.51 10.36 -10.84
C ALA A 153 -17.73 9.01 -11.52
N GLY A 154 -18.99 8.73 -11.87
CA GLY A 154 -19.41 7.50 -12.53
C GLY A 154 -20.92 7.49 -12.72
N SER A 155 -21.43 8.47 -13.46
CA SER A 155 -22.76 8.44 -14.07
C SER A 155 -22.61 8.01 -15.53
#